data_AF-A0A1V3WTI8-F1
#
_entry.id   AF-A0A1V3WTI8-F1
#
_cell.length_a   1.000
_cell.length_b   1.000
_cell.length_c   1.000
_cell.angle_alpha   90.00
_cell.angle_beta   90.00
_cell.angle_gamma   90.00
#
_symmetry.space_group_name_H-M   'P 1'
#
loop_
_entity.id
_entity.type
_entity.pdbx_description
1 polymer ?
#
loop_
_entity_poly.entity_id
_entity_poly.type
_entity_poly.pdbx_seq_one_letter_code
_entity_poly.pdbx_strand_id
1 'polypeptide(L)'
;MKLARNMLTFVSYAAAAEAEKLSEASGLSLRALAKVVRHSDALTGGPGAIMFRETTAPMKSDDPLRPLLEHTRALGEKDLSLALALGESVSVELPLAKLALERLAAGLGVPHPDLAEES
;
A
#
# COMPACT_ATOMS: atom_id res chain seq x y z
N MET A 1 -21.41 -7.00 -0.94
CA MET A 1 -20.16 -7.56 -1.51
C MET A 1 -19.73 -6.90 -2.82
N LYS A 2 -20.55 -6.87 -3.90
CA LYS A 2 -20.16 -6.28 -5.21
C LYS A 2 -19.56 -4.87 -5.12
N LEU A 3 -20.21 -3.97 -4.38
CA LEU A 3 -19.75 -2.57 -4.26
C LEU A 3 -18.36 -2.47 -3.62
N ALA A 4 -18.13 -3.18 -2.50
CA ALA A 4 -16.82 -3.20 -1.84
C ALA A 4 -15.72 -3.79 -2.74
N ARG A 5 -16.01 -4.90 -3.42
CA ARG A 5 -15.07 -5.50 -4.39
C ARG A 5 -14.74 -4.54 -5.52
N ASN A 6 -15.75 -3.88 -6.09
CA ASN A 6 -15.55 -2.93 -7.18
C ASN A 6 -14.83 -1.67 -6.72
N MET A 7 -15.09 -1.20 -5.50
CA MET A 7 -14.33 -0.10 -4.89
C MET A 7 -12.84 -0.45 -4.84
N LEU A 8 -12.47 -1.65 -4.33
CA LEU A 8 -11.08 -2.10 -4.34
C LEU A 8 -10.50 -2.12 -5.77
N THR A 9 -11.23 -2.66 -6.74
CA THR A 9 -10.78 -2.71 -8.15
C THR A 9 -10.51 -1.33 -8.74
N PHE A 10 -11.48 -0.41 -8.63
CA PHE A 10 -11.36 0.89 -9.27
C PHE A 10 -10.41 1.84 -8.54
N VAL A 11 -10.25 1.72 -7.23
CA VAL A 11 -9.17 2.41 -6.49
C VAL A 11 -7.80 1.87 -6.91
N SER A 12 -7.66 0.55 -7.07
CA SER A 12 -6.42 -0.04 -7.61
C SER A 12 -6.12 0.43 -9.03
N TYR A 13 -7.12 0.68 -9.88
CA TYR A 13 -6.90 1.25 -11.22
C TYR A 13 -6.39 2.69 -11.15
N ALA A 14 -6.91 3.51 -10.24
CA ALA A 14 -6.41 4.86 -10.00
C ALA A 14 -4.95 4.82 -9.50
N ALA A 15 -4.64 3.91 -8.58
CA ALA A 15 -3.27 3.70 -8.10
C ALA A 15 -2.32 3.21 -9.21
N ALA A 16 -2.78 2.34 -10.11
CA ALA A 16 -2.00 1.89 -11.27
C ALA A 16 -1.68 3.06 -12.22
N ALA A 17 -2.66 3.92 -12.51
CA ALA A 17 -2.43 5.11 -13.33
C ALA A 17 -1.45 6.10 -12.68
N GLU A 18 -1.45 6.21 -11.35
CA GLU A 18 -0.47 7.00 -10.60
C GLU A 18 0.95 6.41 -10.67
N ALA A 19 1.07 5.08 -10.52
CA ALA A 19 2.34 4.37 -10.68
C ALA A 19 2.89 4.46 -12.11
N GLU A 20 2.03 4.41 -13.13
CA GLU A 20 2.43 4.59 -14.53
C GLU A 20 3.00 6.00 -14.78
N LYS A 21 2.39 7.05 -14.23
CA LYS A 21 2.92 8.42 -14.30
C LYS A 21 4.33 8.52 -13.68
N LEU A 22 4.53 7.92 -12.50
CA LEU A 22 5.85 7.88 -11.85
C LEU A 22 6.89 7.15 -12.70
N SER A 23 6.51 6.00 -13.27
CA SER A 23 7.35 5.19 -14.14
C SER A 23 7.75 5.94 -15.41
N GLU A 24 6.80 6.58 -16.09
CA GLU A 24 7.05 7.35 -17.30
C GLU A 24 8.01 8.52 -17.04
N ALA A 25 7.76 9.31 -15.99
CA ALA A 25 8.62 10.42 -15.60
C ALA A 25 10.04 9.97 -15.20
N SER A 26 10.18 8.71 -14.77
CA SER A 26 11.46 8.08 -14.44
C SER A 26 12.14 7.41 -15.63
N GLY A 27 11.59 7.53 -16.85
CA GLY A 27 12.15 6.92 -18.06
C GLY A 27 11.97 5.39 -18.14
N LEU A 28 11.02 4.82 -17.40
CA LEU A 28 10.77 3.38 -17.33
C LEU A 28 9.60 2.95 -18.22
N SER A 29 9.69 1.76 -18.81
CA SER A 29 8.66 1.21 -19.70
C SER A 29 7.39 0.81 -18.95
N LEU A 30 6.25 1.40 -19.32
CA LEU A 30 4.94 1.01 -18.79
C LEU A 30 4.59 -0.45 -19.09
N ARG A 31 5.05 -0.98 -20.23
CA ARG A 31 4.85 -2.41 -20.58
C ARG A 31 5.63 -3.32 -19.65
N ALA A 32 6.85 -2.93 -19.28
CA ALA A 32 7.68 -3.68 -18.33
C ALA A 32 7.05 -3.63 -16.93
N LEU A 33 6.63 -2.45 -16.47
CA LEU A 33 5.90 -2.28 -15.22
C LEU A 33 4.68 -3.20 -15.17
N ALA A 34 3.82 -3.15 -16.18
CA ALA A 34 2.60 -3.95 -16.23
C ALA A 34 2.87 -5.46 -16.25
N LYS A 35 3.98 -5.91 -16.87
CA LYS A 35 4.40 -7.32 -16.84
C LYS A 35 4.82 -7.74 -15.43
N VAL A 36 5.62 -6.92 -14.75
CA VAL A 36 6.08 -7.20 -13.38
C VAL A 36 4.89 -7.24 -12.42
N VAL A 37 4.01 -6.24 -12.45
CA VAL A 37 2.83 -6.18 -11.59
C VAL A 37 1.94 -7.42 -11.75
N ARG A 38 1.56 -7.77 -12.99
CA ARG A 38 0.71 -8.95 -13.23
C ARG A 38 1.36 -10.26 -12.78
N HIS A 39 2.67 -10.40 -12.99
CA HIS A 39 3.39 -11.61 -12.58
C HIS A 39 3.45 -11.72 -11.05
N SER A 40 3.81 -10.65 -10.37
CA SER A 40 3.88 -10.61 -8.91
C SER A 40 2.51 -10.81 -8.27
N ASP A 41 1.46 -10.19 -8.79
CA ASP A 41 0.09 -10.35 -8.28
C ASP A 41 -0.41 -11.79 -8.44
N ALA A 42 -0.07 -12.46 -9.54
CA ALA A 42 -0.43 -13.86 -9.75
C ALA A 42 0.21 -14.81 -8.72
N LEU A 43 1.38 -14.45 -8.17
CA LEU A 43 2.09 -15.24 -7.16
C LEU A 43 1.67 -14.88 -5.73
N THR A 44 1.44 -13.60 -5.46
CA THR A 44 1.19 -13.08 -4.11
C THR A 44 -0.29 -12.95 -3.76
N GLY A 45 -1.18 -12.96 -4.76
CA GLY A 45 -2.63 -12.77 -4.59
C GLY A 45 -3.08 -11.30 -4.69
N GLY A 46 -2.16 -10.36 -4.95
CA GLY A 46 -2.45 -8.94 -5.11
C GLY A 46 -3.11 -8.32 -3.87
N PRO A 47 -3.96 -7.29 -4.03
CA PRO A 47 -4.59 -6.60 -2.88
C PRO A 47 -5.48 -7.49 -2.00
N GLY A 48 -5.94 -8.63 -2.51
CA GLY A 48 -6.74 -9.58 -1.75
C GLY A 48 -5.94 -10.36 -0.70
N ALA A 49 -4.61 -10.40 -0.82
CA ALA A 49 -3.74 -11.22 0.04
C ALA A 49 -3.78 -10.83 1.53
N ILE A 50 -4.16 -9.58 1.84
CA ILE A 50 -4.26 -9.07 3.22
C ILE A 50 -5.68 -9.14 3.81
N MET A 51 -6.67 -9.64 3.05
CA MET A 51 -8.09 -9.66 3.44
C MET A 51 -8.48 -10.91 4.24
N PHE A 52 -7.69 -11.27 5.25
CA PHE A 52 -7.90 -12.48 6.08
C PHE A 52 -8.40 -12.17 7.51
N ARG A 53 -8.50 -10.90 7.88
CA ARG A 53 -8.94 -10.46 9.22
C ARG A 53 -10.45 -10.57 9.39
N GLU A 54 -10.88 -10.94 10.59
CA GLU A 54 -12.31 -11.03 10.95
C GLU A 54 -12.97 -9.66 11.17
N THR A 55 -12.20 -8.67 11.65
CA THR A 55 -12.71 -7.31 11.93
C THR A 55 -11.68 -6.24 11.53
N THR A 56 -12.14 -5.00 11.36
CA THR A 56 -11.29 -3.83 11.08
C THR A 56 -10.72 -3.19 12.35
N ALA A 57 -11.05 -3.69 13.55
CA ALA A 57 -10.51 -3.19 14.82
C ALA A 57 -8.98 -3.42 14.90
N PRO A 58 -8.24 -2.60 15.67
CA PRO A 58 -6.83 -2.85 15.94
C PRO A 58 -6.57 -4.28 16.41
N MET A 59 -5.48 -4.87 15.92
CA MET A 59 -5.09 -6.22 16.29
C MET A 59 -4.67 -6.26 17.76
N LYS A 60 -5.02 -7.35 18.44
CA LYS A 60 -4.54 -7.61 19.79
C LYS A 60 -3.04 -7.87 19.76
N SER A 61 -2.37 -7.53 20.85
CA SER A 61 -0.92 -7.68 20.95
C SER A 61 -0.44 -9.13 20.81
N ASP A 62 -1.29 -10.09 21.18
CA ASP A 62 -1.05 -11.54 21.17
C ASP A 62 -1.58 -12.25 19.91
N ASP A 63 -2.10 -11.51 18.92
CA ASP A 63 -2.57 -12.10 17.67
C ASP A 63 -1.38 -12.68 16.86
N PRO A 64 -1.43 -13.96 16.45
CA PRO A 64 -0.32 -14.61 15.77
C PRO A 64 0.00 -14.03 14.38
N LEU A 65 -0.94 -13.32 13.75
CA LEU A 65 -0.76 -12.66 12.45
C LEU A 65 -0.25 -11.22 12.59
N ARG A 66 -0.23 -10.67 13.81
CA ARG A 66 0.23 -9.30 14.06
C ARG A 66 1.68 -9.05 13.59
N PRO A 67 2.67 -9.93 13.87
CA PRO A 67 4.05 -9.72 13.41
C PRO A 67 4.16 -9.66 11.88
N LEU A 68 3.34 -10.45 11.17
CA LEU A 68 3.29 -10.43 9.70
C LEU A 68 2.83 -9.05 9.19
N LEU A 69 1.73 -8.52 9.74
CA LEU A 69 1.20 -7.23 9.31
C LEU A 69 2.06 -6.05 9.78
N GLU A 70 2.76 -6.16 10.91
CA GLU A 70 3.78 -5.17 11.32
C GLU A 70 4.97 -5.15 10.35
N HIS A 71 5.42 -6.31 9.89
CA HIS A 71 6.45 -6.39 8.85
C HIS A 71 5.96 -5.80 7.53
N THR A 72 4.74 -6.10 7.10
CA THR A 72 4.11 -5.51 5.91
C THR A 72 3.97 -3.99 6.03
N ARG A 73 3.57 -3.47 7.20
CA ARG A 73 3.50 -2.04 7.48
C ARG A 73 4.88 -1.39 7.29
N ALA A 74 5.91 -1.93 7.93
CA ALA A 74 7.26 -1.37 7.86
C ALA A 74 7.81 -1.34 6.41
N LEU A 75 7.59 -2.42 5.65
CA LEU A 75 7.97 -2.46 4.24
C LEU A 75 7.20 -1.43 3.41
N GLY A 76 5.87 -1.37 3.57
CA GLY A 76 5.02 -0.45 2.82
C GLY A 76 5.31 1.02 3.14
N GLU A 77 5.51 1.38 4.41
CA GLU A 77 5.86 2.75 4.81
C GLU A 77 7.20 3.19 4.20
N LYS A 78 8.20 2.30 4.23
CA LYS A 78 9.50 2.53 3.61
C LYS A 78 9.37 2.75 2.09
N ASP A 79 8.71 1.83 1.40
CA ASP A 79 8.61 1.88 -0.07
C ASP A 79 7.74 3.05 -0.56
N LEU A 80 6.65 3.37 0.13
CA LEU A 80 5.84 4.55 -0.16
C LEU A 80 6.61 5.85 0.08
N SER A 81 7.43 5.93 1.13
CA SER A 81 8.29 7.09 1.38
C SER A 81 9.31 7.28 0.26
N LEU A 82 9.91 6.19 -0.23
CA LEU A 82 10.83 6.23 -1.38
C LEU A 82 10.12 6.64 -2.68
N ALA A 83 8.91 6.14 -2.91
CA ALA A 83 8.12 6.52 -4.08
C ALA A 83 7.75 8.02 -4.06
N LEU A 84 7.38 8.56 -2.89
CA LEU A 84 7.09 9.99 -2.70
C LEU A 84 8.33 10.84 -2.98
N ALA A 85 9.49 10.48 -2.41
CA ALA A 85 10.74 11.18 -2.66
C ALA A 85 11.15 11.13 -4.15
N LEU A 86 10.93 10.00 -4.83
CA LEU A 86 11.14 9.88 -6.27
C LEU A 86 10.19 10.81 -7.03
N GLY A 87 8.90 10.81 -6.70
CA GLY A 87 7.88 11.68 -7.29
C GLY A 87 8.26 13.16 -7.20
N GLU A 88 8.72 13.61 -6.04
CA GLU A 88 9.26 14.98 -5.85
C GLU A 88 10.43 15.26 -6.80
N SER A 89 11.39 14.33 -6.92
CA SER A 89 12.58 14.51 -7.77
C SER A 89 12.27 14.58 -9.27
N VAL A 90 11.17 13.95 -9.73
CA VAL A 90 10.72 13.96 -11.13
C VAL A 90 9.50 14.86 -11.37
N SER A 91 9.13 15.70 -10.38
CA SER A 91 7.99 16.63 -10.45
C SER A 91 6.64 15.96 -10.77
N VAL A 92 6.38 14.80 -10.17
CA VAL A 92 5.10 14.06 -10.26
C VAL A 92 4.40 14.04 -8.91
N GLU A 93 3.15 14.52 -8.87
CA GLU A 93 2.32 14.39 -7.68
C GLU A 93 1.77 12.97 -7.52
N LEU A 94 1.88 12.43 -6.30
CA LEU A 94 1.44 11.09 -5.92
C LEU A 94 0.42 11.14 -4.75
N PRO A 95 -0.77 11.74 -4.95
CA PRO A 95 -1.75 11.91 -3.88
C PRO A 95 -2.27 10.58 -3.30
N LEU A 96 -2.39 9.51 -4.10
CA LEU A 96 -2.81 8.22 -3.58
C LEU A 96 -1.69 7.55 -2.78
N ALA A 97 -0.44 7.64 -3.21
CA ALA A 97 0.70 7.14 -2.44
C ALA A 97 0.82 7.86 -1.08
N LYS A 98 0.61 9.18 -1.05
CA LYS A 98 0.60 9.95 0.20
C LYS A 98 -0.51 9.50 1.14
N LEU A 99 -1.74 9.38 0.62
CA LEU A 99 -2.88 8.91 1.41
C LEU A 99 -2.69 7.48 1.91
N ALA A 100 -2.06 6.62 1.10
CA ALA A 100 -1.72 5.26 1.49
C ALA A 100 -0.72 5.26 2.65
N LEU A 101 0.33 6.08 2.60
CA LEU A 101 1.31 6.21 3.68
C LEU A 101 0.66 6.64 4.99
N GLU A 102 -0.23 7.64 4.93
CA GLU A 102 -0.96 8.14 6.11
C GLU A 102 -1.88 7.08 6.74
N ARG A 103 -2.42 6.15 5.94
CA ARG A 103 -3.48 5.23 6.37
C ARG A 103 -3.05 3.78 6.53
N LEU A 104 -1.88 3.39 6.02
CA LEU A 104 -1.46 1.99 5.91
C LEU A 104 -1.46 1.29 7.27
N ALA A 105 -0.83 1.87 8.29
CA ALA A 105 -0.71 1.29 9.62
C ALA A 105 -2.08 0.97 10.25
N ALA A 106 -2.98 1.97 10.25
CA ALA A 106 -4.33 1.81 10.78
C ALA A 106 -5.17 0.84 9.93
N GLY A 107 -5.06 0.89 8.61
CA GLY A 107 -5.74 -0.02 7.69
C GLY A 107 -5.35 -1.49 7.89
N LEU A 108 -4.07 -1.75 8.16
CA LEU A 108 -3.56 -3.08 8.50
C LEU A 108 -3.92 -3.51 9.93
N GLY A 109 -4.49 -2.63 10.75
CA GLY A 109 -4.86 -2.93 12.14
C GLY A 109 -3.68 -2.95 13.09
N VAL A 110 -2.53 -2.41 12.68
CA VAL A 110 -1.31 -2.31 13.46
C VAL A 110 -0.85 -0.85 13.52
N PRO A 111 -1.67 0.05 14.12
CA PRO A 111 -1.30 1.45 14.24
C PRO A 111 0.02 1.60 15.02
N HIS A 112 0.73 2.71 14.78
CA HIS A 112 1.84 3.07 15.65
C HIS A 112 1.30 3.37 17.06
N PRO A 113 2.06 3.06 18.12
CA PRO A 113 1.73 3.53 19.46
C PRO A 113 1.59 5.06 19.42
N ASP A 114 0.60 5.60 20.13
CA ASP A 114 0.55 7.05 20.34
C ASP A 114 1.81 7.43 21.11
N LEU A 115 2.63 8.31 20.53
CA LEU A 115 3.86 8.84 21.15
C LEU A 115 3.58 9.68 22.42
N ALA A 116 2.33 9.69 22.91
CA ALA A 116 1.86 10.48 24.03
C ALA A 116 1.99 9.78 25.41
N GLU A 117 2.44 8.52 25.48
CA GLU A 117 2.61 7.82 26.76
C GLU A 117 4.03 7.88 27.35
N GLU A 118 4.95 8.67 26.77
CA GLU A 118 6.31 8.89 27.32
C GLU A 118 6.63 10.38 27.60
N SER A 119 5.66 11.17 28.08
CA SER A 119 5.90 12.53 28.60
C SER A 119 5.32 12.74 29.99
#